data_AF-A0A4U0NAN8-F1
#
_entry.id   AF-A0A4U0NAN8-F1
#
_cell.length_a   1.000
_cell.length_b   1.000
_cell.length_c   1.000
_cell.angle_alpha   90.00
_cell.angle_beta   90.00
_cell.angle_gamma   90.00
#
_symmetry.space_group_name_H-M   'P 1'
#
loop_
_entity.id
_entity.type
_entity.pdbx_description
1 polymer ?
#
loop_
_entity_poly.entity_id
_entity_poly.type
_entity_poly.pdbx_seq_one_letter_code
_entity_poly.pdbx_strand_id
1 'polypeptide(L)'
;MKKILLALAIGSISLLTLNSCTKEYITNNYLPGISYTTTVQPNQWEEDGEGSGVYAVDLEFPELDAQYYNFGTTQVALEFARSNGSFDVIPATIRGTHYSFGYQVGWVTVFAEIRTTNPADIDIDRPIKVKITLTDADNGGN
;
A
#
# COMPACT_ATOMS: atom_id res chain seq x y z
N MET A 1 10.03 20.39 65.35
CA MET A 1 8.82 20.58 64.54
C MET A 1 9.01 21.42 63.26
N LYS A 2 10.05 22.28 63.14
CA LYS A 2 10.30 23.07 61.91
C LYS A 2 10.98 22.33 60.74
N LYS A 3 11.63 21.19 60.98
CA LYS A 3 12.39 20.45 59.94
C LYS A 3 11.53 19.49 59.09
N ILE A 4 10.37 19.07 59.59
CA ILE A 4 9.45 18.15 58.89
C ILE A 4 8.60 18.90 57.87
N LEU A 5 8.24 20.15 58.16
CA LEU A 5 7.47 21.01 57.25
C LEU A 5 8.26 21.36 55.98
N LEU A 6 9.59 21.47 56.07
CA LEU A 6 10.45 21.76 54.91
C LEU A 6 10.57 20.55 53.96
N ALA A 7 10.54 19.33 54.49
CA ALA A 7 10.62 18.10 53.69
C ALA A 7 9.32 17.84 52.90
N LEU A 8 8.15 18.18 53.48
CA LEU A 8 6.87 18.12 52.75
C LEU A 8 6.75 19.19 51.65
N ALA A 9 7.35 20.37 51.85
CA ALA A 9 7.29 21.47 50.88
C ALA A 9 8.15 21.22 49.62
N ILE A 10 9.24 20.46 49.74
CA ILE A 10 10.12 20.13 48.59
C ILE A 10 9.60 18.88 47.85
N GLY A 11 9.03 17.90 48.55
CA GLY A 11 8.48 16.69 47.94
C GLY A 11 7.17 16.90 47.17
N SER A 12 6.40 17.95 47.49
CA SER A 12 5.10 18.22 46.85
C SER A 12 5.19 18.98 45.53
N ILE A 13 6.33 19.63 45.22
CA ILE A 13 6.53 20.34 43.95
C ILE A 13 6.95 19.37 42.83
N SER A 14 7.71 18.31 43.16
CA SER A 14 8.19 17.31 42.20
C SER A 14 7.12 16.34 41.67
N LEU A 15 5.93 16.30 42.28
CA LEU A 15 4.81 15.46 41.85
C LEU A 15 3.86 16.15 40.86
N LEU A 16 3.95 17.47 40.71
CA LEU A 16 3.09 18.25 39.81
C LEU A 16 3.67 18.41 38.40
N THR A 17 4.96 18.11 38.18
CA THR A 17 5.64 18.28 36.89
C THR A 17 5.71 17.00 36.05
N LEU A 18 5.27 15.84 36.55
CA LEU A 18 5.31 14.56 35.83
C LEU A 18 4.13 14.35 34.86
N ASN A 19 3.14 15.25 34.83
CA ASN A 19 2.03 15.20 33.88
C ASN A 19 2.31 15.92 32.55
N SER A 20 3.52 16.46 32.32
CA SER A 20 3.84 17.21 31.09
C SER A 20 4.16 16.34 29.88
N CYS A 21 4.20 15.01 30.01
CA CYS A 21 4.10 14.13 28.85
C CYS A 21 2.61 13.86 28.58
N THR A 22 1.81 14.90 28.36
CA THR A 22 0.58 14.70 27.59
C THR A 22 1.06 14.25 26.22
N LYS A 23 0.90 12.95 25.92
CA LYS A 23 1.07 12.46 24.56
C LYS A 23 0.02 13.20 23.74
N GLU A 24 0.41 14.31 23.13
CA GLU A 24 -0.40 14.97 22.13
C GLU A 24 -0.52 13.97 20.99
N TYR A 25 -1.69 13.34 20.89
CA TYR A 25 -2.07 12.71 19.65
C TYR A 25 -2.21 13.86 18.67
N ILE A 26 -1.24 14.00 17.76
CA ILE A 26 -1.39 14.86 16.59
C ILE A 26 -2.53 14.22 15.78
N THR A 27 -3.77 14.59 16.06
CA THR A 27 -4.95 14.10 15.36
C THR A 27 -5.06 14.65 13.95
N ASN A 28 -4.19 15.61 13.59
CA ASN A 28 -4.33 16.39 12.36
C ASN A 28 -3.54 15.84 11.15
N ASN A 29 -2.65 14.85 11.33
CA ASN A 29 -1.89 14.24 10.22
C ASN A 29 -2.08 12.71 10.17
N TYR A 30 -3.31 12.23 10.39
CA TYR A 30 -3.64 10.83 10.16
C TYR A 30 -3.95 10.64 8.67
N LEU A 31 -2.94 10.24 7.90
CA LEU A 31 -3.07 9.85 6.49
C LEU A 31 -3.00 8.31 6.39
N PRO A 32 -4.05 7.58 6.83
CA PRO A 32 -4.00 6.12 6.80
C PRO A 32 -4.00 5.65 5.35
N GLY A 33 -3.07 4.76 5.02
CA GLY A 33 -3.18 4.01 3.77
C GLY A 33 -4.45 3.16 3.79
N ILE A 34 -5.31 3.30 2.79
CA ILE A 34 -6.52 2.49 2.62
C ILE A 34 -6.22 1.39 1.61
N SER A 35 -6.50 0.14 1.96
CA SER A 35 -6.21 -1.01 1.11
C SER A 35 -7.50 -1.69 0.65
N TYR A 36 -7.52 -2.03 -0.63
CA TYR A 36 -8.61 -2.71 -1.32
C TYR A 36 -8.08 -3.98 -1.94
N THR A 37 -8.92 -5.01 -2.06
CA THR A 37 -8.55 -6.25 -2.72
C THR A 37 -9.59 -6.62 -3.78
N THR A 38 -9.12 -7.00 -4.95
CA THR A 38 -9.92 -7.58 -6.02
C THR A 38 -9.24 -8.84 -6.55
N THR A 39 -9.97 -9.67 -7.28
CA THR A 39 -9.42 -10.88 -7.90
C THR A 39 -9.52 -10.76 -9.41
N VAL A 40 -8.38 -10.84 -10.08
CA VAL A 40 -8.28 -10.93 -11.53
C VAL A 40 -8.39 -12.40 -11.94
N GLN A 41 -9.32 -12.69 -12.84
CA GLN A 41 -9.51 -14.00 -13.43
C GLN A 41 -8.64 -14.16 -14.69
N PRO A 42 -8.26 -15.40 -15.06
CA PRO A 42 -7.40 -15.65 -16.23
C PRO A 42 -7.90 -15.05 -17.53
N ASN A 43 -9.23 -15.02 -17.73
CA ASN A 43 -9.87 -14.53 -18.94
C ASN A 43 -10.00 -12.99 -19.01
N GLN A 44 -9.52 -12.26 -18.01
CA GLN A 44 -9.51 -10.79 -18.01
C GLN A 44 -8.18 -10.20 -18.49
N TRP A 45 -7.16 -11.03 -18.64
CA TRP A 45 -5.88 -10.62 -19.22
C TRP A 45 -6.01 -10.51 -20.73
N GLU A 46 -5.65 -9.36 -21.26
CA GLU A 46 -5.59 -9.08 -22.69
C GLU A 46 -4.12 -8.92 -23.11
N GLU A 47 -3.74 -9.42 -24.28
CA GLU A 47 -2.38 -9.23 -24.77
C GLU A 47 -2.20 -7.76 -25.19
N ASP A 48 -1.22 -7.08 -24.58
CA ASP A 48 -0.88 -5.69 -24.89
C ASP A 48 0.10 -5.66 -26.07
N GLY A 49 -0.49 -5.64 -27.27
CA GLY A 49 0.23 -5.72 -28.54
C GLY A 49 0.43 -7.17 -29.00
N GLU A 50 0.04 -7.45 -30.24
CA GLU A 50 0.08 -8.80 -30.81
C GLU A 50 1.51 -9.39 -30.80
N GLY A 51 1.68 -10.52 -30.13
CA GLY A 51 2.96 -11.24 -30.04
C GLY A 51 4.00 -10.58 -29.13
N SER A 52 3.60 -9.61 -28.30
CA SER A 52 4.51 -8.93 -27.37
C SER A 52 4.92 -9.83 -26.20
N GLY A 53 4.09 -10.80 -25.83
CA GLY A 53 4.24 -11.56 -24.59
C GLY A 53 3.98 -10.72 -23.33
N VAL A 54 3.41 -9.52 -23.49
CA VAL A 54 2.96 -8.63 -22.42
C VAL A 54 1.44 -8.74 -22.37
N TYR A 55 0.91 -8.96 -21.17
CA TYR A 55 -0.51 -8.98 -20.90
C TYR A 55 -0.87 -7.84 -19.96
N ALA A 56 -2.04 -7.26 -20.15
CA ALA A 56 -2.58 -6.20 -19.32
C ALA A 56 -3.97 -6.57 -18.81
N VAL A 57 -4.33 -6.05 -17.64
CA VAL A 57 -5.69 -6.04 -17.13
C VAL A 57 -5.99 -4.67 -16.55
N ASP A 58 -7.09 -4.07 -16.99
CA ASP A 58 -7.58 -2.80 -16.48
C ASP A 58 -8.57 -3.04 -15.35
N LEU A 59 -8.28 -2.43 -14.21
CA LEU A 59 -9.11 -2.45 -13.02
C LEU A 59 -9.75 -1.08 -12.86
N GLU A 60 -11.08 -1.02 -13.04
CA GLU A 60 -11.84 0.16 -12.64
C GLU A 60 -11.68 0.35 -11.13
N PHE A 61 -11.22 1.53 -10.74
CA PHE A 61 -10.86 1.85 -9.36
C PHE A 61 -11.28 3.29 -9.02
N PRO A 62 -12.58 3.56 -8.86
CA PRO A 62 -13.12 4.91 -8.67
C PRO A 62 -12.59 5.64 -7.43
N GLU A 63 -12.07 4.90 -6.46
CA GLU A 63 -11.47 5.44 -5.23
C GLU A 63 -10.13 6.15 -5.48
N LEU A 64 -9.45 5.86 -6.60
CA LEU A 64 -8.25 6.59 -7.02
C LEU A 64 -8.66 7.92 -7.68
N ASP A 65 -8.85 8.92 -6.83
CA ASP A 65 -9.21 10.27 -7.24
C ASP A 65 -7.98 11.16 -7.57
N ALA A 66 -8.25 12.44 -7.83
CA ALA A 66 -7.22 13.43 -8.13
C ALA A 66 -6.28 13.73 -6.95
N GLN A 67 -6.71 13.53 -5.70
CA GLN A 67 -5.86 13.76 -4.53
C GLN A 67 -4.77 12.68 -4.49
N TYR A 68 -5.17 11.41 -4.59
CA TYR A 68 -4.23 10.29 -4.64
C TYR A 68 -3.34 10.31 -5.89
N TYR A 69 -3.89 10.70 -7.04
CA TYR A 69 -3.13 10.74 -8.29
C TYR A 69 -2.06 11.85 -8.31
N ASN A 70 -2.38 13.06 -7.82
CA ASN A 70 -1.48 14.20 -7.93
C ASN A 70 -0.45 14.28 -6.80
N PHE A 71 -0.83 13.84 -5.59
CA PHE A 71 -0.02 14.06 -4.39
C PHE A 71 0.25 12.77 -3.62
N GLY A 72 -0.69 11.84 -3.63
CA GLY A 72 -0.58 10.56 -2.94
C GLY A 72 0.36 9.56 -3.59
N THR A 73 0.28 8.32 -3.09
CA THR A 73 0.95 7.16 -3.66
C THR A 73 -0.04 6.01 -3.82
N THR A 74 0.08 5.30 -4.93
CA THR A 74 -0.62 4.04 -5.19
C THR A 74 0.39 2.90 -5.15
N GLN A 75 0.14 1.88 -4.34
CA GLN A 75 0.96 0.67 -4.27
C GLN A 75 0.12 -0.55 -4.63
N VAL A 76 0.66 -1.43 -5.47
CA VAL A 76 0.01 -2.68 -5.86
C VAL A 76 0.83 -3.87 -5.37
N ALA A 77 0.14 -4.88 -4.85
CA ALA A 77 0.72 -6.16 -4.48
C ALA A 77 -0.17 -7.32 -4.96
N LEU A 78 0.45 -8.45 -5.29
CA LEU A 78 -0.21 -9.61 -5.86
C LEU A 78 -0.10 -10.81 -4.92
N GLU A 79 -1.20 -11.51 -4.69
CA GLU A 79 -1.23 -12.82 -4.06
C GLU A 79 -1.61 -13.85 -5.13
N PHE A 80 -0.78 -14.88 -5.25
CA PHE A 80 -0.92 -15.94 -6.23
C PHE A 80 -1.55 -17.17 -5.60
N ALA A 81 -2.21 -18.02 -6.40
CA ALA A 81 -2.83 -19.26 -5.90
C ALA A 81 -1.86 -20.15 -5.07
N ARG A 82 -0.55 -20.07 -5.35
CA ARG A 82 0.50 -20.85 -4.67
C ARG A 82 1.22 -20.09 -3.54
N SER A 83 0.84 -18.84 -3.22
CA SER A 83 1.56 -18.02 -2.23
C SER A 83 1.06 -18.17 -0.79
N ASN A 84 0.11 -19.07 -0.51
CA ASN A 84 -0.40 -19.35 0.84
C ASN A 84 -0.84 -18.09 1.62
N GLY A 85 -1.43 -17.10 0.94
CA GLY A 85 -1.90 -15.86 1.55
C GLY A 85 -0.85 -14.74 1.64
N SER A 86 0.36 -14.92 1.11
CA SER A 86 1.35 -13.84 1.04
C SER A 86 1.17 -12.99 -0.21
N PHE A 87 1.35 -11.67 -0.04
CA PHE A 87 1.39 -10.71 -1.14
C PHE A 87 2.83 -10.34 -1.48
N ASP A 88 3.13 -10.31 -2.77
CA ASP A 88 4.37 -9.80 -3.34
C ASP A 88 4.11 -8.40 -3.93
N VAL A 89 4.88 -7.40 -3.52
CA VAL A 89 4.75 -6.03 -4.05
C VAL A 89 5.32 -5.96 -5.46
N ILE A 90 4.65 -5.22 -6.35
CA ILE A 90 5.10 -4.97 -7.72
C ILE A 90 5.48 -3.49 -7.89
N PRO A 91 6.44 -3.13 -8.76
CA PRO A 91 7.04 -3.96 -9.81
C PRO A 91 8.04 -5.01 -9.31
N ALA A 92 7.93 -6.24 -9.80
CA ALA A 92 8.84 -7.35 -9.46
C ALA A 92 8.77 -8.47 -10.50
N THR A 93 9.87 -9.23 -10.63
CA THR A 93 9.84 -10.52 -11.35
C THR A 93 9.55 -11.64 -10.37
N ILE A 94 8.43 -12.32 -10.59
CA ILE A 94 7.92 -13.38 -9.72
C ILE A 94 7.70 -14.59 -10.61
N ARG A 95 8.38 -15.70 -10.31
CA ARG A 95 8.30 -16.97 -11.07
C ARG A 95 8.44 -16.77 -12.58
N GLY A 96 9.40 -15.94 -13.02
CA GLY A 96 9.67 -15.75 -14.45
C GLY A 96 8.64 -14.89 -15.21
N THR A 97 7.68 -14.27 -14.52
CA THR A 97 6.83 -13.21 -15.08
C THR A 97 7.21 -11.88 -14.43
N HIS A 98 7.46 -10.84 -15.22
CA HIS A 98 7.68 -9.49 -14.70
C HIS A 98 6.35 -8.77 -14.59
N TYR A 99 5.96 -8.45 -13.36
CA TYR A 99 4.75 -7.70 -13.08
C TYR A 99 5.08 -6.24 -12.83
N SER A 100 4.28 -5.35 -13.39
CA SER A 100 4.32 -3.91 -13.14
C SER A 100 2.90 -3.35 -13.14
N PHE A 101 2.74 -2.07 -12.80
CA PHE A 101 1.44 -1.43 -12.87
C PHE A 101 1.58 0.04 -13.29
N GLY A 102 0.55 0.53 -13.94
CA GLY A 102 0.31 1.95 -14.18
C GLY A 102 -1.02 2.35 -13.56
N TYR A 103 -1.22 3.65 -13.35
CA TYR A 103 -2.48 4.14 -12.82
C TYR A 103 -2.78 5.56 -13.30
N GLN A 104 -4.07 5.86 -13.38
CA GLN A 104 -4.63 7.18 -13.65
C GLN A 104 -5.91 7.33 -12.82
N VAL A 105 -6.48 8.53 -12.75
CA VAL A 105 -7.74 8.75 -12.02
C VAL A 105 -8.79 7.73 -12.48
N GLY A 106 -9.32 6.96 -11.52
CA GLY A 106 -10.34 5.94 -11.73
C GLY A 106 -9.86 4.58 -12.24
N TRP A 107 -8.55 4.38 -12.51
CA TRP A 107 -8.05 3.15 -13.13
C TRP A 107 -6.67 2.73 -12.64
N VAL A 108 -6.50 1.41 -12.47
CA VAL A 108 -5.19 0.77 -12.28
C VAL A 108 -5.03 -0.33 -13.33
N THR A 109 -3.96 -0.24 -14.12
CA THR A 109 -3.61 -1.28 -15.09
C THR A 109 -2.47 -2.11 -14.53
N VAL A 110 -2.66 -3.43 -14.44
CA VAL A 110 -1.60 -4.37 -14.06
C VAL A 110 -1.05 -5.01 -15.32
N PHE A 111 0.27 -5.00 -15.48
CA PHE A 111 0.97 -5.62 -16.60
C PHE A 111 1.68 -6.90 -16.14
N ALA A 112 1.75 -7.89 -17.02
CA ALA A 112 2.44 -9.15 -16.84
C ALA A 112 3.23 -9.48 -18.12
N GLU A 113 4.53 -9.31 -18.08
CA GLU A 113 5.45 -9.68 -19.15
C GLU A 113 5.99 -11.10 -18.89
N ILE A 114 5.58 -12.06 -19.72
CA ILE A 114 6.01 -13.45 -19.59
C ILE A 114 7.46 -13.58 -20.06
N ARG A 115 8.38 -13.82 -19.13
CA ARG A 115 9.83 -13.98 -19.41
C ARG A 115 10.32 -15.42 -19.20
N THR A 116 9.40 -16.37 -19.10
CA THR A 116 9.68 -17.80 -18.90
C THR A 116 9.17 -18.61 -20.08
N THR A 117 9.85 -19.72 -20.37
CA THR A 117 9.40 -20.72 -21.34
C THR A 117 8.71 -21.92 -20.67
N ASN A 118 8.65 -21.94 -19.33
CA ASN A 118 8.00 -23.00 -18.57
C ASN A 118 6.52 -22.65 -18.30
N PRO A 119 5.54 -23.36 -18.90
CA PRO A 119 4.13 -23.06 -18.71
C PRO A 119 3.65 -23.17 -17.26
N ALA A 120 4.32 -23.97 -16.43
CA ALA A 120 3.95 -24.15 -15.02
C ALA A 120 4.16 -22.88 -14.17
N ASP A 121 4.98 -21.95 -14.66
CA ASP A 121 5.38 -20.71 -14.00
C ASP A 121 4.56 -19.49 -14.47
N ILE A 122 3.71 -19.64 -15.49
CA ILE A 122 2.81 -18.60 -15.96
C ILE A 122 1.63 -18.53 -15.01
N ASP A 123 1.62 -17.55 -14.10
CA ASP A 123 0.57 -17.45 -13.07
C ASP A 123 -0.70 -16.72 -13.54
N ILE A 124 -0.68 -16.03 -14.70
CA ILE A 124 -1.88 -15.38 -15.27
C ILE A 124 -2.93 -16.39 -15.77
N ASP A 125 -2.59 -17.68 -15.84
CA ASP A 125 -3.51 -18.79 -16.12
C ASP A 125 -4.42 -19.15 -14.92
N ARG A 126 -4.21 -18.51 -13.76
CA ARG A 126 -4.93 -18.72 -12.50
C ARG A 126 -5.47 -17.41 -11.95
N PRO A 127 -6.44 -17.46 -11.03
CA PRO A 127 -6.87 -16.28 -10.30
C PRO A 127 -5.70 -15.66 -9.51
N ILE A 128 -5.51 -14.36 -9.67
CA ILE A 128 -4.54 -13.56 -8.93
C ILE A 128 -5.30 -12.53 -8.10
N LYS A 129 -5.05 -12.48 -6.80
CA LYS A 129 -5.64 -11.45 -5.94
C LYS A 129 -4.74 -10.22 -5.96
N VAL A 130 -5.30 -9.10 -6.37
CA VAL A 130 -4.64 -7.81 -6.45
C VAL A 130 -5.03 -7.00 -5.22
N LYS A 131 -4.04 -6.49 -4.48
CA LYS A 131 -4.23 -5.53 -3.40
C LYS A 131 -3.72 -4.18 -3.87
N ILE A 132 -4.58 -3.17 -3.80
CA ILE A 132 -4.28 -1.78 -4.13
C ILE A 132 -4.35 -0.98 -2.84
N THR A 133 -3.25 -0.30 -2.50
CA THR A 133 -3.17 0.57 -1.33
C THR A 133 -3.01 2.02 -1.80
N LEU A 134 -3.95 2.86 -1.40
CA LEU A 134 -3.91 4.31 -1.62
C LEU A 134 -3.43 4.99 -0.35
N THR A 135 -2.38 5.80 -0.45
CA THR A 135 -1.88 6.62 0.68
C THR A 135 -1.91 8.07 0.27
N ASP A 136 -2.59 8.89 1.06
CA ASP A 136 -2.68 10.32 0.82
C ASP A 136 -1.34 11.01 1.18
N ALA A 137 -1.03 12.10 0.50
CA ALA A 137 0.10 12.94 0.79
C ALA A 137 -0.21 14.40 0.44
N ASP A 138 0.46 15.32 1.12
CA ASP A 138 0.31 16.75 0.88
C ASP A 138 1.15 17.21 -0.32
N ASN A 139 0.70 18.28 -0.98
CA ASN A 139 1.48 18.96 -2.00
C ASN A 139 2.68 19.68 -1.37
N GLY A 140 3.90 19.23 -1.69
CA GLY A 140 5.14 19.87 -1.25
C GLY A 140 5.47 21.21 -1.90
N GLY A 141 4.78 21.59 -2.99
CA GLY A 141 4.95 22.85 -3.71
C GLY A 141 6.28 22.95 -4.47
N ASN A 142 6.29 22.53 -5.74
CA ASN A 142 7.37 22.77 -6.71
C ASN A 142 6.81 23.28 -8.03
#